data_AF-A0A961RR27-F1
#
_entry.id   AF-A0A961RR27-F1
#
_cell.length_a   1.000
_cell.length_b   1.000
_cell.length_c   1.000
_cell.angle_alpha   90.00
_cell.angle_beta   90.00
_cell.angle_gamma   90.00
#
_symmetry.space_group_name_H-M   'P 1'
#
loop_
_entity.id
_entity.type
_entity.pdbx_description
1 polymer ?
#
loop_
_entity_poly.entity_id
_entity_poly.type
_entity_poly.pdbx_seq_one_letter_code
_entity_poly.pdbx_strand_id
1 'polypeptide(L)' 'YAFMQAMGLVNDHVEGCHCREVVEAERSALQRPA' A
#
# COMPACT_ATOMS: atom_id res chain seq x y z
N TYR A 1 13.54 -4.91 -2.92
CA TYR A 1 12.11 -4.72 -3.27
C TYR A 1 11.18 -5.17 -2.15
N ALA A 2 11.34 -6.37 -1.60
CA ALA A 2 10.56 -6.86 -0.45
C ALA A 2 10.48 -5.87 0.75
N PHE A 3 11.58 -5.18 1.05
CA PHE A 3 11.59 -4.13 2.08
C PHE A 3 10.61 -2.98 1.77
N MET A 4 10.48 -2.56 0.52
CA MET A 4 9.56 -1.49 0.12
C MET A 4 8.10 -1.93 0.21
N GLN A 5 7.79 -3.20 -0.08
CA GLN A 5 6.47 -3.77 0.11
C GLN A 5 6.11 -3.88 1.60
N ALA A 6 7.03 -4.39 2.44
CA ALA A 6 6.80 -4.54 3.87
C ALA A 6 6.57 -3.20 4.59
N MET A 7 7.24 -2.13 4.13
CA MET A 7 7.05 -0.78 4.65
C MET A 7 5.83 -0.05 4.07
N GLY A 8 5.07 -0.66 3.15
CA GLY A 8 3.89 -0.04 2.53
C GLY A 8 4.20 1.06 1.50
N LEU A 9 5.47 1.19 1.09
CA LEU A 9 5.90 2.17 0.09
C LEU A 9 5.30 1.83 -1.29
N VAL A 10 5.18 0.54 -1.59
CA VAL A 10 4.53 0.02 -2.78
C VAL A 10 3.40 -0.90 -2.36
N ASN A 11 2.23 -0.76 -2.97
CA ASN A 11 1.15 -1.73 -2.84
C ASN A 11 1.21 -2.68 -4.03
N ASP A 12 1.72 -3.88 -3.79
CA ASP A 12 1.89 -4.91 -4.82
C ASP A 12 0.89 -6.06 -4.63
N HIS A 13 -0.24 -5.78 -3.99
CA HIS A 13 -1.31 -6.76 -3.84
C HIS A 13 -1.93 -7.06 -5.22
N VAL A 14 -2.04 -8.36 -5.54
CA VAL A 14 -2.67 -8.84 -6.77
C VAL A 14 -4.15 -8.47 -6.84
N GLU A 15 -4.72 -8.48 -8.05
CA GLU A 15 -6.15 -8.25 -8.25
C GLU A 15 -6.97 -9.37 -7.59
N GLY A 16 -8.06 -8.99 -6.92
CA GLY A 16 -8.86 -9.90 -6.09
C GLY A 16 -8.31 -10.17 -4.69
N CYS A 17 -7.15 -9.60 -4.32
CA CYS A 17 -6.68 -9.66 -2.93
C CYS A 17 -7.56 -8.77 -2.03
N HIS A 18 -8.15 -9.36 -0.98
CA HIS A 18 -9.04 -8.66 -0.06
C HIS A 18 -8.38 -7.46 0.66
N CYS A 19 -7.06 -7.44 0.78
CA CYS A 19 -6.31 -6.33 1.39
C CYS A 19 -6.08 -5.16 0.44
N ARG A 20 -6.18 -5.36 -0.88
CA ARG A 20 -5.70 -4.37 -1.86
C ARG A 20 -6.42 -3.03 -1.73
N GLU A 21 -7.75 -3.06 -1.68
CA GLU A 21 -8.58 -1.85 -1.59
C GLU A 21 -8.39 -1.12 -0.26
N VAL A 22 -8.33 -1.87 0.84
CA VAL A 22 -8.09 -1.31 2.17
C VAL A 22 -6.72 -0.62 2.23
N VAL A 23 -5.67 -1.29 1.75
CA VAL A 23 -4.31 -0.72 1.75
C VAL A 23 -4.22 0.51 0.83
N GLU A 24 -4.89 0.54 -0.32
CA GLU A 24 -4.94 1.74 -1.18
C GLU A 24 -5.64 2.93 -0.51
N ALA A 25 -6.72 2.67 0.24
CA ALA A 25 -7.42 3.72 0.98
C ALA A 25 -6.52 4.32 2.07
N GLU A 26 -5.87 3.48 2.87
CA GLU A 26 -4.94 3.91 3.93
C GLU A 26 -3.73 4.66 3.33
N ARG A 27 -3.16 4.18 2.22
CA ARG A 27 -2.04 4.84 1.52
C ARG A 27 -2.42 6.21 0.95
N SER A 28 -3.67 6.37 0.52
CA SER A 28 -4.19 7.65 0.02
C SER A 28 -4.47 8.63 1.17
N ALA A 29 -4.85 8.12 2.35
CA ALA A 29 -5.03 8.93 3.56
C ALA A 29 -3.70 9.34 4.22
N LEU A 30 -2.61 8.60 3.94
CA LEU A 30 -1.29 8.91 4.48
C LEU A 30 -0.77 10.25 3.96
N GLN A 31 -0.73 11.26 4.84
CA GLN A 31 -0.08 12.53 4.55
C GLN A 31 1.43 12.33 4.49
N ARG A 32 2.00 12.51 3.30
CA ARG A 32 3.44 12.44 3.09
C ARG A 32 4.05 13.81 3.39
N PRO A 33 5.16 13.87 4.13
CA PRO A 33 5.89 15.12 4.28
C PRO A 33 6.32 15.65 2.90
N ALA A 34 6.32 16.97 2.76
CA ALA A 34 6.77 17.66 1.56
C ALA A 34 8.29 17.62 1.40
#